data_AF-A0A1J7IM68-F1
#
_entry.id   AF-A0A1J7IM68-F1
#
_cell.length_a   1.000
_cell.length_b   1.000
_cell.length_c   1.000
_cell.angle_alpha   90.00
_cell.angle_beta   90.00
_cell.angle_gamma   90.00
#
_symmetry.space_group_name_H-M   'P 1'
#
loop_
_entity.id
_entity.type
_entity.pdbx_description
1 polymer ?
#
loop_
_entity_poly.entity_id
_entity_poly.type
_entity_poly.pdbx_seq_one_letter_code
_entity_poly.pdbx_strand_id
1 'polypeptide(L)' 'MGEVRNKQVVLRNYVSGFPKESDMYLVESKITLKLPEGSNDVLLKNLYLSCDPYM' A
#
# COMPACT_ATOMS: atom_id res chain seq x y z
N MET A 1 6.81 7.48 -19.77
CA MET A 1 6.51 6.58 -18.63
C MET A 1 5.04 6.69 -18.31
N GLY A 2 4.38 5.56 -18.03
CA GLY A 2 2.93 5.53 -17.82
C GLY A 2 2.53 5.81 -16.37
N GLU A 3 1.38 6.47 -16.21
CA GLU A 3 0.63 6.50 -14.95
C GLU A 3 -0.32 5.30 -14.94
N VAL A 4 -0.32 4.54 -13.84
CA VAL A 4 -1.17 3.35 -13.68
C VAL A 4 -1.97 3.40 -12.39
N ARG A 5 -3.06 2.62 -12.33
CA ARG A 5 -3.88 2.48 -11.13
C ARG A 5 -3.15 1.67 -10.07
N ASN A 6 -3.22 2.12 -8.82
CA ASN A 6 -2.55 1.53 -7.67
C ASN A 6 -3.55 1.38 -6.52
N LYS A 7 -4.07 0.16 -6.34
CA LYS A 7 -5.01 -0.15 -5.25
C LYS A 7 -4.24 -0.38 -3.95
N GLN A 8 -4.76 0.15 -2.86
CA GLN A 8 -4.14 0.13 -1.55
C GLN A 8 -5.13 -0.35 -0.50
N VAL A 9 -4.63 -1.08 0.50
CA VAL A 9 -5.35 -1.35 1.75
C VAL A 9 -4.76 -0.41 2.80
N VAL A 10 -5.59 0.49 3.33
CA VAL A 10 -5.15 1.54 4.26
C VAL A 10 -5.82 1.35 5.61
N LEU A 11 -5.06 1.53 6.69
CA LEU A 11 -5.59 1.57 8.04
C LEU A 11 -6.36 2.87 8.26
N ARG A 12 -7.66 2.77 8.59
CA ARG A 12 -8.55 3.93 8.71
C ARG A 12 -8.27 4.74 9.97
N ASN A 13 -8.14 4.05 11.10
CA ASN A 13 -7.91 4.64 12.42
C ASN A 13 -7.05 3.67 13.25
N TYR A 14 -6.49 4.17 14.35
CA TYR A 14 -5.87 3.30 15.35
C TYR A 14 -6.89 2.27 15.88
N VAL A 15 -6.45 1.02 16.00
CA VAL A 15 -7.27 -0.09 16.48
C VAL A 15 -7.10 -0.23 18.00
N SER A 16 -8.21 -0.33 18.71
CA SER A 16 -8.24 -0.73 20.13
C SER A 16 -8.87 -2.11 20.27
N GLY A 17 -8.15 -3.08 20.82
CA GLY A 17 -8.60 -4.47 20.92
C GLY A 17 -8.31 -5.26 19.64
N PHE A 18 -9.21 -6.18 19.25
CA PHE A 18 -9.02 -7.02 18.06
C PHE A 18 -9.39 -6.27 16.76
N PRO A 19 -8.55 -6.35 15.71
CA PRO A 19 -8.83 -5.72 14.43
C PRO A 19 -10.03 -6.37 13.73
N LYS A 20 -10.77 -5.54 13.01
CA LYS A 20 -11.90 -5.93 12.16
C LYS A 20 -11.64 -5.49 10.73
N GLU A 21 -12.35 -6.11 9.78
CA GLU A 21 -12.28 -5.73 8.37
C GLU A 21 -12.57 -4.23 8.16
N SER A 22 -13.51 -3.66 8.92
CA SER A 22 -13.89 -2.24 8.85
C SER A 22 -12.80 -1.25 9.27
N ASP A 23 -11.75 -1.72 9.94
CA ASP A 23 -10.62 -0.89 10.34
C ASP A 23 -9.67 -0.65 9.16
N MET A 24 -9.79 -1.43 8.09
CA MET A 24 -9.07 -1.29 6.84
C MET A 24 -10.03 -0.91 5.71
N TYR A 25 -9.55 -0.16 4.73
CA TYR A 25 -10.35 0.17 3.55
C TYR A 25 -9.53 0.16 2.27
N LEU A 26 -10.21 -0.15 1.17
CA LEU A 26 -9.63 -0.16 -0.17
C LEU A 26 -9.67 1.24 -0.77
N VAL A 27 -8.51 1.73 -1.21
CA VAL A 27 -8.36 3.01 -1.90
C VAL A 27 -7.78 2.77 -3.28
N GLU A 28 -8.32 3.46 -4.29
CA GLU A 28 -7.74 3.47 -5.63
C GLU A 28 -6.98 4.76 -5.84
N SER A 29 -5.66 4.65 -5.98
CA SER A 29 -4.76 5.75 -6.27
C SER A 29 -4.14 5.58 -7.66
N LYS A 30 -3.30 6.52 -8.07
CA LYS A 30 -2.48 6.39 -9.27
C LYS A 30 -1.01 6.52 -8.91
N ILE A 31 -0.16 5.82 -9.67
CA ILE A 31 1.30 5.87 -9.52
C ILE A 31 1.96 6.07 -10.88
N THR A 32 2.93 6.97 -10.94
CA THR A 32 3.81 7.11 -12.11
C THR A 32 4.92 6.06 -12.04
N LEU A 33 5.12 5.31 -13.12
CA LEU A 33 6.20 4.32 -13.21
C LEU A 33 7.57 4.97 -13.46
N LYS A 34 7.96 5.93 -12.61
CA LYS A 34 9.24 6.65 -12.63
C LYS A 34 9.68 6.97 -11.20
N LEU A 35 10.96 6.73 -10.91
CA LEU A 35 11.58 7.16 -9.65
C LEU A 35 11.97 8.64 -9.70
N PRO A 36 11.99 9.34 -8.56
CA PRO A 36 12.57 10.69 -8.47
C PRO A 36 14.01 10.71 -8.97
N GLU A 37 14.42 11.80 -9.62
CA GLU A 37 15.80 11.92 -10.10
C GLU A 37 16.78 12.04 -8.93
N GLY A 38 17.90 11.31 -9.02
CA GLY A 38 18.91 11.25 -7.95
C GLY A 38 18.53 10.37 -6.75
N SER A 39 17.39 9.66 -6.80
CA SER A 39 17.01 8.69 -5.76
C SER A 39 17.74 7.36 -5.95
N ASN A 40 18.07 6.72 -4.83
CA ASN A 40 18.59 5.35 -4.77
C ASN A 40 17.47 4.32 -4.45
N ASP A 41 16.21 4.68 -4.69
CA ASP A 41 15.06 3.84 -4.34
C ASP A 41 14.79 2.77 -5.39
N VAL A 42 13.85 1.87 -5.07
CA VAL A 42 13.36 0.85 -5.99
C VAL A 42 11.84 0.94 -6.09
N LEU A 43 11.33 1.01 -7.31
CA LEU A 43 9.90 0.93 -7.57
C LEU A 43 9.51 -0.53 -7.83
N LEU A 44 8.59 -1.06 -7.03
CA LEU A 44 8.18 -2.46 -7.08
C LEU A 44 6.74 -2.64 -7.56
N LYS A 45 6.50 -3.79 -8.18
CA LYS A 45 5.15 -4.36 -8.35
C LYS A 45 5.01 -5.50 -7.34
N ASN A 46 4.26 -5.27 -6.27
CA ASN A 46 4.05 -6.28 -5.24
C ASN A 46 3.27 -7.47 -5.82
N LEU A 47 3.79 -8.68 -5.64
CA LEU A 47 3.20 -9.92 -6.16
C LEU A 47 2.48 -10.71 -5.06
N TYR A 48 3.06 -10.72 -3.85
CA TYR A 48 2.56 -11.45 -2.70
C TYR A 48 2.75 -10.61 -1.43
N LEU A 49 1.89 -10.82 -0.44
CA LEU A 49 1.96 -10.22 0.89
C LEU A 49 1.80 -11.33 1.93
N SER A 50 2.55 -11.26 3.02
CA SER A 50 2.42 -12.14 4.18
C SER A 50 1.42 -11.54 5.17
N CYS A 51 0.73 -12.40 5.90
CA CYS A 51 -0.08 -12.02 7.07
C CYS A 51 0.61 -12.57 8.32
N ASP A 52 1.48 -11.76 8.93
CA ASP A 52 2.24 -12.13 10.12
C ASP A 52 1.52 -11.70 11.41
N PRO A 53 1.56 -12.49 12.50
CA PRO A 53 0.87 -12.15 13.76
C PRO A 53 1.44 -10.93 14.48
N TYR A 54 2.65 -10.49 14.10
CA TYR A 54 3.27 -9.29 14.65
C TYR A 54 2.73 -8.06 13.92
N MET A 55 1.53 -7.64 14.34
CA MET A 55 0.98 -6.29 14.14
C MET A 55 0.13 -5.92 15.35
#